data_AF-A0AAJ3PR18-F1
#
_entry.id   AF-A0AAJ3PR18-F1
#
_cell.length_a   1.000
_cell.length_b   1.000
_cell.length_c   1.000
_cell.angle_alpha   90.00
_cell.angle_beta   90.00
_cell.angle_gamma   90.00
#
_symmetry.space_group_name_H-M   'P 1'
#
loop_
_entity.id
_entity.type
_entity.pdbx_description
1 polymer ?
#
loop_
_entity_poly.entity_id
_entity_poly.type
_entity_poly.pdbx_seq_one_letter_code
_entity_poly.pdbx_strand_id
1 'polypeptide(L)'
;MTEHDTGEPYADSLPFSLVAHWSFCPRRAWLEAMDEKAPKVAQIQQGVADHARVDVPTTREAQTMRGIDVRDPSLGVHGRVDRVERLPSGRLRVVEHKATPVKRAARISDANRLQLVLQTMALESQGNTVEDAEVYFTTHHRRVPVELSP
;
A
#
# COMPACT_ATOMS: atom_id res chain seq x y z
N MET A 1 5.07 23.71 27.90
CA MET A 1 4.67 24.73 26.92
C MET A 1 4.01 23.97 25.79
N THR A 2 2.73 24.23 25.59
CA THR A 2 1.70 23.39 24.99
C THR A 2 1.70 23.38 23.45
N GLU A 3 1.42 22.19 22.91
CA GLU A 3 0.61 21.85 21.73
C GLU A 3 0.94 22.45 20.35
N HIS A 4 1.34 21.56 19.44
CA HIS A 4 0.66 21.41 18.15
C HIS A 4 0.28 19.93 17.97
N ASP A 5 -0.55 19.41 18.86
CA ASP A 5 -1.38 18.27 18.47
C ASP A 5 -2.55 18.86 17.68
N THR A 6 -2.42 18.88 16.36
CA THR A 6 -3.42 19.47 15.45
C THR A 6 -4.70 18.66 15.40
N GLY A 7 -4.78 17.52 16.12
CA GLY A 7 -5.87 16.56 15.98
C GLY A 7 -5.92 15.93 14.59
N GLU A 8 -4.93 16.19 13.73
CA GLU A 8 -4.81 15.54 12.44
C GLU A 8 -4.30 14.12 12.67
N PRO A 9 -5.11 13.10 12.34
CA PRO A 9 -4.61 11.74 12.40
C PRO A 9 -3.36 11.67 11.51
N TYR A 10 -2.27 11.14 12.06
CA TYR A 10 -1.00 10.87 11.37
C TYR A 10 0.03 12.01 11.24
N ALA A 11 -0.10 13.13 11.98
CA ALA A 11 0.86 14.24 11.93
C ALA A 11 2.36 13.83 12.06
N ASP A 12 2.63 12.78 12.84
CA ASP A 12 3.98 12.24 13.05
C ASP A 12 4.32 11.02 12.16
N SER A 13 3.65 10.85 11.01
CA SER A 13 3.90 9.70 10.14
C SER A 13 3.72 9.96 8.67
N LEU A 14 4.48 9.24 7.85
CA LEU A 14 4.47 9.35 6.39
C LEU A 14 3.61 8.26 5.74
N PRO A 15 2.91 8.56 4.63
CA PRO A 15 2.20 7.54 3.87
C PRO A 15 3.16 6.53 3.24
N PHE A 16 2.80 5.23 3.19
CA PHE A 16 3.60 4.21 2.50
C PHE A 16 3.88 4.58 1.03
N SER A 17 2.88 5.16 0.35
CA SER A 17 3.01 5.59 -1.04
C SER A 17 4.08 6.68 -1.20
N LEU A 18 4.17 7.61 -0.26
CA LEU A 18 5.15 8.69 -0.30
C LEU A 18 6.58 8.15 -0.14
N VAL A 19 6.79 7.21 0.79
CA VAL A 19 8.08 6.55 0.99
C VAL A 19 8.48 5.73 -0.25
N ALA A 20 7.55 4.96 -0.81
CA ALA A 20 7.77 4.19 -2.04
C ALA A 20 8.08 5.11 -3.25
N HIS A 21 7.36 6.22 -3.39
CA HIS A 21 7.60 7.19 -4.45
C HIS A 21 8.94 7.91 -4.28
N TRP A 22 9.36 8.19 -3.05
CA TRP A 22 10.66 8.81 -2.81
C TRP A 22 11.79 7.91 -3.31
N SER A 23 11.70 6.60 -3.07
CA SER A 23 12.68 5.62 -3.58
C SER A 23 12.76 5.58 -5.11
N PHE A 24 11.69 5.93 -5.82
CA PHE A 24 11.67 5.97 -7.29
C PHE A 24 12.05 7.35 -7.85
N CYS A 25 11.49 8.42 -7.28
CA CYS A 25 11.71 9.79 -7.72
C CYS A 25 11.46 10.76 -6.54
N PRO A 26 12.53 11.20 -5.84
CA PRO A 26 12.43 12.12 -4.71
C PRO A 26 11.69 13.42 -5.05
N ARG A 27 11.90 13.95 -6.26
CA ARG A 27 11.20 15.14 -6.74
C ARG A 27 9.69 14.93 -6.81
N ARG A 28 9.22 13.77 -7.32
CA ARG A 28 7.79 13.48 -7.43
C ARG A 28 7.16 13.29 -6.06
N ALA A 29 7.85 12.62 -5.14
CA ALA A 29 7.41 12.49 -3.76
C ALA A 29 7.27 13.87 -3.09
N TRP A 30 8.23 14.77 -3.29
CA TRP A 30 8.14 16.14 -2.78
C TRP A 30 6.91 16.89 -3.32
N LEU A 31 6.64 16.79 -4.62
CA LEU A 31 5.44 17.41 -5.23
C LEU A 31 4.14 16.86 -4.63
N GLU A 32 4.05 15.53 -4.44
CA GLU A 32 2.89 14.89 -3.81
C GLU A 32 2.71 15.33 -2.35
N ALA A 33 3.80 15.43 -1.58
CA ALA A 33 3.77 15.89 -0.19
C ALA A 33 3.31 17.35 -0.04
N MET A 34 3.53 18.19 -1.05
CA MET A 34 3.09 19.58 -1.09
C MET A 34 1.64 19.75 -1.62
N ASP A 35 0.89 18.65 -1.77
CA ASP A 35 -0.42 18.57 -2.47
C ASP A 35 -0.41 19.20 -3.88
N GLU A 36 0.78 19.30 -4.50
CA GLU A 36 0.90 19.70 -5.89
C GLU A 36 0.55 18.49 -6.76
N LYS A 37 -0.75 18.35 -7.03
CA LYS A 37 -1.29 17.22 -7.81
C LYS A 37 -0.62 17.21 -9.17
N ALA A 38 0.22 16.21 -9.40
CA ALA A 38 0.74 15.92 -10.73
C ALA A 38 -0.45 15.91 -11.72
N PRO A 39 -0.30 16.48 -12.94
CA PRO A 39 -1.39 16.57 -13.89
C PRO A 39 -2.07 15.22 -14.04
N LYS A 40 -3.39 15.19 -13.80
CA LYS A 40 -4.21 13.97 -13.78
C LYS A 40 -4.18 13.32 -15.17
N VAL A 41 -3.23 12.41 -15.38
CA VAL A 41 -3.21 11.56 -16.57
C VAL A 41 -4.28 10.48 -16.44
N ALA A 42 -4.97 10.15 -17.53
CA ALA A 42 -6.09 9.20 -17.56
C ALA A 42 -5.78 7.84 -16.89
N GLN A 43 -4.51 7.43 -16.88
CA GLN A 43 -4.05 6.21 -16.22
C GLN A 43 -4.19 6.26 -14.69
N ILE A 44 -3.94 7.41 -14.06
CA ILE A 44 -4.12 7.58 -12.61
C ILE A 44 -5.62 7.49 -12.28
N GLN A 45 -6.49 8.07 -13.12
CA GLN A 45 -7.94 7.97 -12.94
C GLN A 45 -8.45 6.54 -13.10
N GLN A 46 -7.93 5.78 -14.07
CA GLN A 46 -8.28 4.37 -14.22
C GLN A 46 -7.81 3.53 -13.03
N GLY A 47 -6.57 3.75 -12.55
CA GLY A 47 -6.07 3.08 -11.35
C GLY A 47 -6.91 3.36 -10.11
N VAL A 48 -7.33 4.61 -9.92
CA VAL A 48 -8.25 5.02 -8.83
C VAL A 48 -9.63 4.39 -8.99
N ALA A 49 -10.18 4.34 -10.20
CA ALA A 49 -11.48 3.71 -10.45
C ALA A 49 -11.46 2.19 -10.26
N ASP A 50 -10.38 1.53 -10.69
CA ASP A 50 -10.15 0.10 -10.49
C ASP A 50 -10.03 -0.23 -9.00
N HIS A 51 -9.36 0.64 -8.23
CA HIS A 51 -9.27 0.55 -6.76
C HIS A 51 -10.62 0.78 -6.08
N ALA A 52 -11.35 1.83 -6.44
CA ALA A 52 -12.64 2.16 -5.82
C ALA A 52 -13.70 1.06 -5.97
N ARG A 53 -13.63 0.22 -7.02
CA ARG A 53 -14.52 -0.94 -7.19
C ARG A 53 -14.18 -2.11 -6.27
N VAL A 54 -13.01 -2.09 -5.66
CA VAL A 54 -12.43 -3.16 -4.83
C VAL A 54 -12.32 -2.74 -3.36
N ASP A 55 -12.26 -1.44 -3.08
CA ASP A 55 -12.09 -0.81 -1.76
C ASP A 55 -13.36 -0.74 -0.88
N VAL A 56 -14.25 -1.75 -0.93
CA VAL A 56 -15.30 -1.86 0.11
C VAL A 56 -14.65 -2.53 1.32
N PRO A 57 -14.46 -1.85 2.47
CA PRO A 57 -13.82 -2.45 3.63
C PRO A 57 -14.66 -3.63 4.13
N THR A 58 -14.00 -4.74 4.42
CA THR A 58 -14.65 -5.93 4.97
C THR A 58 -14.38 -6.08 6.47
N THR A 59 -15.14 -6.94 7.15
CA THR A 59 -14.94 -7.17 8.59
C THR A 59 -13.64 -7.94 8.85
N ARG A 60 -13.11 -7.84 10.07
CA ARG A 60 -11.83 -8.49 10.44
C ARG A 60 -11.88 -10.03 10.44
N GLU A 61 -13.08 -10.59 10.51
CA GLU A 61 -13.35 -12.03 10.47
C GLU A 61 -13.42 -12.58 9.04
N ALA A 62 -13.43 -11.72 8.02
CA ALA A 62 -13.51 -12.14 6.64
C ALA A 62 -12.25 -12.93 6.21
N GLN A 63 -12.45 -13.95 5.37
CA GLN A 63 -11.34 -14.66 4.72
C GLN A 63 -10.49 -13.73 3.85
N THR A 64 -11.12 -12.68 3.31
CA THR A 64 -10.47 -11.63 2.54
C THR A 64 -10.85 -10.28 3.12
N MET A 65 -9.83 -9.61 3.66
CA MET A 65 -9.86 -8.26 4.17
C MET A 65 -9.49 -7.27 3.06
N ARG A 66 -10.18 -6.13 2.96
CA ARG A 66 -9.90 -5.11 1.93
C ARG A 66 -9.87 -3.72 2.55
N GLY A 67 -9.05 -2.84 2.00
CA GLY A 67 -8.96 -1.44 2.41
C GLY A 67 -8.65 -1.26 3.90
N ILE A 68 -7.66 -2.00 4.40
CA ILE A 68 -7.32 -2.00 5.83
C ILE A 68 -6.33 -0.87 6.11
N ASP A 69 -6.77 0.11 6.90
CA ASP A 69 -5.89 1.18 7.37
C ASP A 69 -4.96 0.67 8.48
N VAL A 70 -3.66 0.82 8.28
CA VAL A 70 -2.61 0.35 9.18
C VAL A 70 -1.59 1.46 9.43
N ARG A 71 -0.93 1.37 10.59
CA ARG A 71 0.11 2.29 11.03
C ARG A 71 1.15 1.54 11.84
N ASP A 72 2.41 1.88 11.62
CA ASP A 72 3.53 1.56 12.51
C ASP A 72 4.04 2.85 13.16
N PRO A 73 3.71 3.09 14.45
CA PRO A 73 4.19 4.26 15.18
C PRO A 73 5.72 4.30 15.34
N SER A 74 6.38 3.15 15.40
CA SER A 74 7.83 3.06 15.64
C SER A 74 8.63 3.45 14.40
N LEU A 75 8.14 3.07 13.22
CA LEU A 75 8.71 3.46 11.92
C LEU A 75 8.19 4.82 11.43
N GLY A 76 7.15 5.36 12.07
CA GLY A 76 6.53 6.62 11.65
C GLY A 76 5.87 6.53 10.28
N VAL A 77 5.22 5.41 9.95
CA VAL A 77 4.56 5.20 8.66
C VAL A 77 3.12 4.75 8.80
N HIS A 78 2.28 5.13 7.85
CA HIS A 78 0.87 4.75 7.80
C HIS A 78 0.38 4.55 6.36
N GLY A 79 -0.80 3.96 6.22
CA GLY A 79 -1.47 3.88 4.94
C GLY A 79 -2.49 2.76 4.90
N ARG A 80 -2.96 2.46 3.70
CA ARG A 80 -3.94 1.42 3.44
C ARG A 80 -3.28 0.20 2.82
N VAL A 81 -3.74 -0.98 3.23
CA VAL A 81 -3.46 -2.26 2.57
C VAL A 81 -4.69 -2.63 1.74
N ASP A 82 -4.50 -2.75 0.43
CA ASP A 82 -5.59 -2.97 -0.51
C ASP A 82 -6.35 -4.27 -0.23
N ARG A 83 -5.61 -5.36 -0.04
CA ARG A 83 -6.16 -6.68 0.23
C ARG A 83 -5.25 -7.51 1.13
N VAL A 84 -5.85 -8.18 2.09
CA VAL A 84 -5.20 -9.18 2.94
C VAL A 84 -6.02 -10.45 2.91
N GLU A 85 -5.39 -11.57 2.59
CA GLU A 85 -6.04 -12.89 2.54
C GLU A 85 -5.58 -13.72 3.74
N ARG A 86 -6.53 -14.30 4.48
CA ARG A 86 -6.18 -15.30 5.49
C ARG A 86 -5.85 -16.61 4.77
N LEU A 87 -4.76 -17.24 5.14
CA LEU A 87 -4.34 -18.54 4.61
C LEU A 87 -4.90 -19.67 5.48
N PRO A 88 -4.94 -20.92 4.97
CA PRO A 88 -5.32 -22.09 5.79
C PRO A 88 -4.44 -22.27 7.04
N SER A 89 -3.19 -21.78 7.02
CA SER A 89 -2.28 -21.75 8.17
C SER A 89 -2.72 -20.77 9.28
N GLY A 90 -3.72 -19.92 9.02
CA GLY A 90 -4.15 -18.83 9.90
C GLY A 90 -3.36 -17.53 9.70
N ARG A 91 -2.20 -17.59 9.03
CA ARG A 91 -1.35 -16.44 8.68
C ARG A 91 -1.95 -15.62 7.53
N LEU A 92 -1.38 -14.46 7.29
CA LEU A 92 -1.88 -13.51 6.30
C LEU A 92 -1.01 -13.46 5.04
N ARG A 93 -1.65 -13.28 3.90
CA ARG A 93 -1.03 -12.89 2.63
C ARG A 93 -1.40 -11.45 2.31
N VAL A 94 -0.41 -10.60 2.09
CA VAL A 94 -0.61 -9.21 1.67
C VAL A 94 -0.67 -9.13 0.15
N VAL A 95 -1.68 -8.44 -0.40
CA VAL A 95 -1.81 -8.27 -1.85
C VAL A 95 -2.03 -6.82 -2.23
N GLU A 96 -1.04 -6.24 -2.90
CA GLU A 96 -1.09 -4.89 -3.45
C GLU A 96 -1.65 -4.93 -4.88
N HIS A 97 -2.60 -4.05 -5.19
CA HIS A 97 -3.19 -3.92 -6.51
C HIS A 97 -2.49 -2.83 -7.33
N LYS A 98 -1.91 -3.20 -8.47
CA LYS A 98 -1.31 -2.23 -9.40
C LYS A 98 -1.95 -2.32 -10.79
N ALA A 99 -2.35 -1.17 -11.32
CA ALA A 99 -2.63 -1.03 -12.74
C ALA A 99 -1.32 -0.81 -13.50
N THR A 100 -1.09 -1.55 -14.58
CA THR A 100 0.02 -1.33 -15.50
C THR A 100 -0.53 -1.07 -16.90
N PRO A 101 0.02 -0.12 -17.69
CA PRO A 101 -0.37 0.01 -19.09
C PRO A 101 -0.32 -1.35 -19.79
N VAL A 102 -1.34 -1.69 -20.58
CA VAL A 102 -1.49 -3.00 -21.25
C VAL A 102 -0.20 -3.44 -21.95
N LYS A 103 0.51 -2.48 -22.57
CA LYS A 103 1.75 -2.70 -23.33
C LYS A 103 3.01 -2.91 -22.47
N ARG A 104 2.97 -2.65 -21.16
CA ARG A 104 4.11 -2.85 -20.25
C ARG A 104 4.03 -4.24 -19.62
N ALA A 105 5.20 -4.86 -19.46
CA ALA A 105 5.30 -6.12 -18.74
C ALA A 105 4.94 -5.91 -17.25
N ALA A 106 4.14 -6.83 -16.71
CA ALA A 106 3.87 -6.97 -15.29
C ALA A 106 5.18 -7.35 -14.55
N ARG A 107 5.92 -6.33 -14.11
CA ARG A 107 7.19 -6.47 -13.39
C ARG A 107 7.12 -5.72 -12.07
N ILE A 108 7.70 -6.33 -11.04
CA ILE A 108 7.84 -5.71 -9.72
C ILE A 108 8.97 -4.69 -9.78
N SER A 109 8.69 -3.44 -9.38
CA SER A 109 9.71 -2.42 -9.13
C SER A 109 10.15 -2.44 -7.67
N ASP A 110 11.29 -1.81 -7.37
CA ASP A 110 11.76 -1.66 -5.99
C ASP A 110 10.78 -0.86 -5.13
N ALA A 111 10.10 0.13 -5.72
CA ALA A 111 9.02 0.86 -5.04
C ALA A 111 7.84 -0.05 -4.65
N ASN A 112 7.46 -1.02 -5.50
CA ASN A 112 6.42 -2.00 -5.16
C ASN A 112 6.89 -2.91 -4.00
N ARG A 113 8.17 -3.33 -4.00
CA ARG A 113 8.74 -4.13 -2.91
C ARG A 113 8.74 -3.36 -1.60
N LEU A 114 9.23 -2.12 -1.62
CA LEU A 114 9.29 -1.26 -0.45
C LEU A 114 7.89 -1.01 0.13
N GLN A 115 6.89 -0.72 -0.71
CA GLN A 115 5.53 -0.52 -0.25
C GLN A 115 4.97 -1.78 0.45
N LEU A 116 5.15 -2.96 -0.14
CA LEU A 116 4.70 -4.23 0.46
C LEU A 116 5.43 -4.54 1.77
N VAL A 117 6.74 -4.28 1.85
CA VAL A 117 7.51 -4.46 3.09
C VAL A 117 6.96 -3.55 4.19
N LEU A 118 6.72 -2.26 3.91
CA LEU A 118 6.17 -1.34 4.90
C LEU A 118 4.76 -1.73 5.36
N GLN A 119 3.91 -2.17 4.43
CA GLN A 119 2.56 -2.68 4.76
C GLN A 119 2.63 -3.94 5.63
N THR A 120 3.53 -4.88 5.30
CA THR A 120 3.76 -6.10 6.08
C THR A 120 4.24 -5.76 7.48
N MET A 121 5.28 -4.95 7.62
CA MET A 121 5.82 -4.54 8.93
C MET A 121 4.75 -3.86 9.78
N ALA A 122 3.95 -2.96 9.18
CA ALA A 122 2.85 -2.31 9.89
C ALA A 122 1.78 -3.30 10.36
N LEU A 123 1.41 -4.28 9.54
CA LEU A 123 0.48 -5.36 9.94
C LEU A 123 1.05 -6.21 11.08
N GLU A 124 2.34 -6.56 11.01
CA GLU A 124 3.02 -7.37 12.03
C GLU A 124 3.17 -6.62 13.36
N SER A 125 3.46 -5.31 13.32
CA SER A 125 3.50 -4.44 14.50
C SER A 125 2.16 -4.42 15.27
N GLN A 126 1.06 -4.73 14.58
CA GLN A 126 -0.29 -4.81 15.14
C GLN A 126 -0.67 -6.23 15.60
N GLY A 127 0.29 -7.16 15.68
CA GLY A 127 0.11 -8.52 16.19
C GLY A 127 -0.34 -9.54 15.15
N ASN A 128 -0.31 -9.20 13.86
CA ASN A 128 -0.56 -10.17 12.79
C ASN A 128 0.71 -10.94 12.44
N THR A 129 0.56 -12.06 11.74
CA THR A 129 1.69 -12.81 11.17
C THR A 129 1.50 -12.91 9.67
N VAL A 130 2.41 -12.30 8.91
CA VAL A 130 2.39 -12.37 7.44
C VAL A 130 3.25 -13.55 7.00
N GLU A 131 2.75 -14.33 6.04
CA GLU A 131 3.46 -15.48 5.46
C GLU A 131 4.10 -15.12 4.12
N ASP A 132 3.40 -14.37 3.29
CA ASP A 132 3.88 -13.94 2.00
C ASP A 132 3.19 -12.65 1.53
N ALA A 133 3.75 -12.08 0.46
CA ALA A 133 3.23 -10.89 -0.19
C ALA A 133 3.31 -11.01 -1.71
N GLU A 134 2.41 -10.32 -2.40
CA GLU A 134 2.36 -10.31 -3.86
C GLU A 134 1.76 -9.02 -4.41
N VAL A 135 2.06 -8.75 -5.68
CA VAL A 135 1.36 -7.72 -6.46
C VAL A 135 0.39 -8.39 -7.42
N TYR A 136 -0.87 -7.95 -7.39
CA TYR A 136 -1.86 -8.27 -8.39
C TYR A 136 -1.94 -7.17 -9.45
N PHE A 137 -1.53 -7.49 -10.67
CA PHE A 137 -1.65 -6.61 -11.82
C PHE A 137 -3.06 -6.69 -12.40
N THR A 138 -3.89 -5.68 -12.14
CA THR A 138 -5.31 -5.67 -12.52
C THR A 138 -5.50 -5.77 -14.04
N THR A 139 -4.67 -5.08 -14.80
CA THR A 139 -4.72 -5.05 -16.28
C THR A 139 -4.40 -6.39 -16.92
N HIS A 140 -3.56 -7.21 -16.28
CA HIS A 140 -3.12 -8.50 -16.81
C HIS A 140 -3.72 -9.70 -16.08
N HIS A 141 -4.56 -9.45 -15.06
CA HIS A 141 -5.09 -10.45 -14.12
C HIS A 141 -4.02 -11.39 -13.56
N ARG A 142 -2.83 -10.86 -13.29
CA ARG A 142 -1.65 -11.66 -12.92
C ARG A 142 -1.19 -11.35 -11.51
N ARG A 143 -1.00 -12.41 -10.70
CA ARG A 143 -0.34 -12.34 -9.39
C ARG A 143 1.16 -12.56 -9.58
N VAL A 144 1.99 -11.74 -8.94
CA VAL A 144 3.44 -11.87 -8.95
C VAL A 144 3.93 -11.85 -7.49
N PRO A 145 4.52 -12.94 -6.98
CA PRO A 145 5.01 -12.99 -5.61
C PRO A 145 6.17 -12.02 -5.42
N VAL A 146 6.26 -11.48 -4.21
CA VAL A 146 7.35 -10.61 -3.79
C VAL A 146 8.04 -11.27 -2.60
N GLU A 147 9.33 -11.53 -2.75
CA GLU A 147 10.16 -11.96 -1.64
C GLU A 147 10.27 -10.82 -0.63
N LEU A 148 9.80 -11.09 0.58
CA LEU A 148 9.97 -10.24 1.75
C LEU A 148 11.34 -10.59 2.35
N SER A 149 12.36 -9.79 2.02
CA SER A 149 13.63 -9.86 2.74
C SER A 149 13.50 -9.13 4.09
N PRO A 150 14.00 -9.71 5.19
CA PRO A 150 14.13 -9.00 6.47
C PRO A 150 15.00 -7.74 6.38
#